data_AF-A0A9E3NHC0-F1
#
_entry.id   AF-A0A9E3NHC0-F1
#
_cell.length_a   1.000
_cell.length_b   1.000
_cell.length_c   1.000
_cell.angle_alpha   90.00
_cell.angle_beta   90.00
_cell.angle_gamma   90.00
#
_symmetry.space_group_name_H-M   'P 1'
#
loop_
_entity.id
_entity.type
_entity.pdbx_description
1 polymer ?
#
loop_
_entity_poly.entity_id
_entity_poly.type
_entity_poly.pdbx_seq_one_letter_code
_entity_poly.pdbx_strand_id
1 'polypeptide(L)'
;MLIVNWLRENKTKIEIVLVVLLAAAALLHYYATIEGSEQAVVLFAFALAGFYFLSSFFVPDEELPLLFATVGIKVINISSAVSLVGIVFVLTAAEGALDMLMVGLLSLIIAGLLILYFVVILGTGKLLPYLVRVVILGGITGYMFFSLYKAEPM
;
A
#
# COMPACT_ATOMS: atom_id res chain seq x y z
N MET A 1 -9.66 -21.78 -12.61
CA MET A 1 -8.76 -22.29 -11.53
C MET A 1 -7.28 -22.00 -11.80
N LEU A 2 -6.74 -22.32 -12.98
CA LEU A 2 -5.32 -22.08 -13.33
C LEU A 2 -4.81 -20.66 -13.08
N ILE A 3 -5.56 -19.63 -13.51
CA ILE A 3 -5.16 -18.22 -13.35
C ILE A 3 -5.08 -17.79 -11.88
N VAL A 4 -6.01 -18.24 -11.04
CA VAL A 4 -6.05 -17.89 -9.60
C VAL A 4 -4.88 -18.52 -8.86
N ASN A 5 -4.52 -19.77 -9.20
CA ASN A 5 -3.37 -20.43 -8.61
C ASN A 5 -2.04 -19.78 -9.06
N TRP A 6 -1.93 -19.44 -10.34
CA TRP A 6 -0.76 -18.72 -10.86
C TRP A 6 -0.57 -17.35 -10.18
N LEU A 7 -1.65 -16.59 -10.00
CA LEU A 7 -1.62 -15.30 -9.29
C LEU A 7 -1.23 -15.46 -7.82
N ARG A 8 -1.65 -16.54 -7.16
CA ARG A 8 -1.24 -16.85 -5.78
C ARG A 8 0.27 -17.05 -5.70
N GLU A 9 0.83 -17.88 -6.57
CA GLU A 9 2.26 -18.22 -6.58
C GLU A 9 3.15 -17.03 -6.96
N ASN A 10 2.65 -16.14 -7.82
CA ASN A 10 3.42 -15.01 -8.33
C ASN A 10 3.10 -13.68 -7.65
N LYS A 11 2.20 -13.66 -6.65
CA LYS A 11 1.76 -12.45 -5.96
C LYS A 11 2.94 -11.58 -5.50
N THR A 12 3.86 -12.17 -4.75
CA THR A 12 5.02 -11.45 -4.21
C THR A 12 5.93 -10.92 -5.32
N LYS A 13 6.10 -11.67 -6.42
CA LYS A 13 6.91 -11.23 -7.56
C LYS A 13 6.26 -10.03 -8.26
N ILE A 14 4.95 -10.09 -8.51
CA ILE A 14 4.18 -9.00 -9.13
C ILE A 14 4.25 -7.75 -8.24
N GLU A 15 4.07 -7.91 -6.92
CA GLU A 15 4.18 -6.82 -5.96
C GLU A 15 5.56 -6.14 -6.04
N ILE A 16 6.64 -6.93 -5.97
CA ILE A 16 8.01 -6.41 -6.04
C ILE A 16 8.23 -5.67 -7.36
N VAL A 17 7.79 -6.23 -8.49
CA VAL A 17 7.91 -5.58 -9.80
C VAL A 17 7.18 -4.24 -9.81
N LEU A 18 5.93 -4.18 -9.33
CA LEU A 18 5.16 -2.94 -9.27
C LEU A 18 5.78 -1.89 -8.33
N VAL A 19 6.29 -2.31 -7.17
CA VAL A 19 6.99 -1.43 -6.22
C VAL A 19 8.27 -0.87 -6.84
N VAL A 20 9.07 -1.72 -7.51
CA VAL A 20 10.30 -1.29 -8.19
C VAL A 20 9.99 -0.33 -9.33
N LEU A 21 8.96 -0.59 -10.13
CA LEU A 21 8.54 0.29 -11.23
C LEU A 21 8.04 1.64 -10.70
N LEU A 22 7.26 1.64 -9.62
CA LEU A 22 6.82 2.87 -8.95
C LEU A 22 8.01 3.66 -8.40
N ALA A 23 8.94 3.01 -7.71
CA ALA A 23 10.14 3.65 -7.17
C ALA A 23 11.04 4.21 -8.30
N ALA A 24 11.22 3.46 -9.39
CA ALA A 24 11.97 3.91 -10.55
C ALA A 24 11.31 5.14 -11.21
N ALA A 25 9.99 5.11 -11.40
CA ALA A 25 9.25 6.26 -11.92
C ALA A 25 9.40 7.50 -11.01
N ALA A 26 9.30 7.31 -9.69
CA ALA A 26 9.47 8.40 -8.72
C ALA A 26 10.89 8.97 -8.73
N LEU A 27 11.92 8.11 -8.84
CA LEU A 27 13.31 8.55 -8.95
C LEU A 27 13.56 9.31 -10.26
N LEU A 28 13.04 8.83 -11.38
CA LEU A 28 13.18 9.51 -12.67
C LEU A 28 12.48 10.88 -12.68
N HIS A 29 11.30 10.96 -12.06
CA HIS A 29 10.61 12.23 -11.87
C HIS A 29 11.43 13.21 -11.04
N TYR A 30 11.97 12.75 -9.90
CA TYR A 30 12.71 13.61 -8.97
C TYR A 30 14.08 14.08 -9.50
N TYR A 31 14.85 13.19 -10.12
CA TYR A 31 16.25 13.48 -10.48
C TYR A 31 16.48 13.86 -11.94
N ALA A 32 15.70 13.31 -12.87
CA ALA A 32 15.94 13.45 -14.30
C ALA A 32 14.87 14.28 -15.02
N THR A 33 13.75 14.58 -14.33
CA THR A 33 12.63 15.40 -14.83
C THR A 33 12.21 15.00 -16.25
N ILE A 34 12.22 13.69 -16.51
CA ILE A 34 11.91 13.13 -17.84
C ILE A 34 10.43 13.36 -18.13
N GLU A 35 10.14 13.78 -19.36
CA GLU A 35 8.77 13.92 -19.86
C GLU A 35 8.00 12.60 -19.70
N GLY A 36 6.79 12.64 -19.14
CA GLY A 36 5.99 11.44 -18.88
C GLY A 36 6.23 10.75 -17.53
N SER A 37 7.24 11.18 -16.76
CA SER A 37 7.60 10.54 -15.48
C SER A 37 6.50 10.63 -14.41
N GLU A 38 5.79 11.75 -14.34
CA GLU A 38 4.67 11.96 -13.41
C GLU A 38 3.51 11.00 -13.71
N GLN A 39 3.13 10.87 -14.98
CA GLN A 39 2.08 9.95 -15.43
C GLN A 39 2.46 8.49 -15.12
N ALA A 40 3.74 8.15 -15.25
CA ALA A 40 4.23 6.82 -14.89
C ALA A 40 4.11 6.55 -13.39
N VAL A 41 4.43 7.53 -12.52
CA VAL A 41 4.24 7.41 -11.06
C VAL A 41 2.77 7.14 -10.75
N VAL A 42 1.86 7.95 -11.29
CA VAL A 42 0.41 7.81 -11.07
C VAL A 42 -0.08 6.45 -11.56
N LEU A 43 0.33 6.03 -12.76
CA LEU A 43 -0.06 4.74 -13.35
C LEU A 43 0.39 3.56 -12.46
N PHE A 44 1.65 3.53 -12.03
CA PHE A 44 2.16 2.45 -11.21
C PHE A 44 1.59 2.47 -9.78
N ALA A 45 1.31 3.65 -9.23
CA ALA A 45 0.63 3.77 -7.94
C ALA A 45 -0.81 3.21 -8.01
N PHE A 46 -1.57 3.53 -9.07
CA PHE A 46 -2.89 2.93 -9.29
C PHE A 46 -2.82 1.42 -9.54
N ALA A 47 -1.86 0.96 -10.36
CA ALA A 47 -1.68 -0.46 -10.61
C ALA A 47 -1.37 -1.23 -9.32
N LEU A 48 -0.52 -0.67 -8.46
CA LEU A 48 -0.20 -1.25 -7.16
C LEU A 48 -1.38 -1.19 -6.18
N ALA A 49 -2.15 -0.10 -6.17
CA ALA A 49 -3.37 0.00 -5.37
C ALA A 49 -4.42 -1.03 -5.80
N GLY A 50 -4.66 -1.16 -7.10
CA GLY A 50 -5.56 -2.16 -7.67
C GLY A 50 -5.08 -3.59 -7.37
N PHE A 51 -3.77 -3.83 -7.48
CA PHE A 51 -3.18 -5.11 -7.13
C PHE A 51 -3.39 -5.46 -5.65
N TYR A 52 -3.18 -4.52 -4.73
CA TYR A 52 -3.47 -4.75 -3.31
C TYR A 52 -4.96 -5.01 -3.08
N PHE A 53 -5.84 -4.20 -3.65
CA PHE A 53 -7.29 -4.41 -3.51
C PHE A 53 -7.71 -5.80 -3.99
N LEU A 54 -7.30 -6.21 -5.20
CA LEU A 54 -7.59 -7.54 -5.75
C LEU A 54 -6.98 -8.66 -4.90
N SER A 55 -5.75 -8.46 -4.41
CA SER A 55 -5.04 -9.39 -3.54
C SER A 55 -5.73 -9.65 -2.21
N SER A 56 -6.65 -8.79 -1.78
CA SER A 56 -7.49 -9.01 -0.59
C SER A 56 -8.52 -10.13 -0.82
N PHE A 57 -8.87 -10.46 -2.07
CA PHE A 57 -9.86 -11.48 -2.41
C PHE A 57 -9.25 -12.82 -2.81
N PHE A 58 -7.91 -12.93 -2.81
CA PHE A 58 -7.25 -14.20 -3.08
C PHE A 58 -7.45 -15.19 -1.93
N VAL A 59 -7.32 -16.48 -2.26
CA VAL A 59 -7.48 -17.58 -1.29
C VAL A 59 -6.48 -17.40 -0.14
N PRO A 60 -6.91 -17.64 1.13
CA PRO A 60 -6.04 -17.50 2.29
C PRO A 60 -4.75 -18.29 2.14
N ASP A 61 -3.65 -17.69 2.59
CA ASP A 61 -2.36 -18.38 2.67
C ASP A 61 -2.42 -19.42 3.80
N GLU A 62 -2.22 -20.69 3.46
CA GLU A 62 -2.27 -21.82 4.41
C GLU A 62 -1.14 -21.77 5.43
N GLU A 63 -0.08 -21.01 5.14
CA GLU A 63 1.07 -20.86 6.04
C GLU A 63 0.87 -19.87 7.19
N LEU A 64 -0.22 -19.10 7.15
CA LEU A 64 -0.53 -18.06 8.12
C LEU A 64 -1.61 -18.51 9.11
N PRO A 65 -1.65 -17.93 10.33
CA PRO A 65 -2.72 -18.19 11.29
C PRO A 65 -4.10 -17.93 10.64
N LEU A 66 -5.05 -18.85 10.79
CA LEU A 66 -6.34 -18.84 10.06
C LEU A 66 -7.06 -17.48 10.11
N LEU A 67 -7.13 -16.85 11.29
CA LEU A 67 -7.75 -15.53 11.46
C LEU A 67 -7.00 -14.44 10.70
N PHE A 68 -5.68 -14.46 10.72
CA PHE A 68 -4.86 -13.50 9.97
C PHE A 68 -4.96 -13.74 8.46
N ALA A 69 -4.91 -15.01 8.03
CA ALA A 69 -5.04 -15.39 6.63
C ALA A 69 -6.41 -14.99 6.05
N THR A 70 -7.46 -15.04 6.86
CA THR A 70 -8.84 -14.75 6.43
C THR A 70 -9.20 -13.28 6.55
N VAL A 71 -8.79 -12.60 7.62
CA VAL A 71 -9.20 -11.21 7.92
C VAL A 71 -8.02 -10.25 7.85
N GLY A 72 -6.91 -10.59 8.52
CA GLY A 72 -5.73 -9.71 8.61
C GLY A 72 -5.18 -9.31 7.24
N ILE A 73 -4.98 -10.28 6.35
CA ILE A 73 -4.53 -10.03 4.97
C ILE A 73 -5.47 -9.10 4.21
N LYS A 74 -6.78 -9.21 4.43
CA LYS A 74 -7.77 -8.37 3.75
C LYS A 74 -7.65 -6.93 4.21
N VAL A 75 -7.63 -6.72 5.53
CA VAL A 75 -7.48 -5.40 6.15
C VAL A 75 -6.19 -4.75 5.66
N ILE A 76 -5.05 -5.43 5.72
CA ILE A 76 -3.76 -4.86 5.33
C ILE A 76 -3.74 -4.48 3.84
N ASN A 77 -4.22 -5.36 2.97
CA ASN A 77 -4.22 -5.09 1.54
C ASN A 77 -5.19 -3.95 1.18
N ILE A 78 -6.38 -3.91 1.78
CA ILE A 78 -7.33 -2.81 1.56
C ILE A 78 -6.76 -1.50 2.08
N SER A 79 -6.20 -1.46 3.30
CA SER A 79 -5.56 -0.27 3.86
C SER A 79 -4.39 0.21 3.00
N SER A 80 -3.59 -0.72 2.46
CA SER A 80 -2.48 -0.39 1.55
C SER A 80 -2.99 0.23 0.23
N ALA A 81 -4.10 -0.30 -0.31
CA ALA A 81 -4.73 0.24 -1.51
C ALA A 81 -5.28 1.65 -1.27
N VAL A 82 -6.03 1.86 -0.17
CA VAL A 82 -6.61 3.16 0.18
C VAL A 82 -5.52 4.20 0.43
N SER A 83 -4.44 3.84 1.12
CA SER A 83 -3.27 4.72 1.30
C SER A 83 -2.65 5.14 -0.03
N LEU A 84 -2.45 4.21 -0.98
CA LEU A 84 -1.94 4.56 -2.31
C LEU A 84 -2.91 5.44 -3.10
N VAL A 85 -4.22 5.23 -2.99
CA VAL A 85 -5.21 6.13 -3.59
C VAL A 85 -5.08 7.54 -3.01
N GLY A 86 -4.93 7.68 -1.69
CA GLY A 86 -4.66 8.96 -1.05
C GLY A 86 -3.40 9.63 -1.58
N ILE A 87 -2.30 8.88 -1.73
CA ILE A 87 -1.05 9.38 -2.34
C ILE A 87 -1.31 9.87 -3.76
N VAL A 88 -2.05 9.11 -4.58
CA VAL A 88 -2.37 9.51 -5.95
C VAL A 88 -3.18 10.80 -6.00
N PHE A 89 -4.17 10.97 -5.10
CA PHE A 89 -4.94 12.22 -5.03
C PHE A 89 -4.04 13.43 -4.80
N VAL A 90 -3.00 13.31 -3.97
CA VAL A 90 -2.02 14.37 -3.80
C VAL A 90 -1.22 14.62 -5.07
N LEU A 91 -0.72 13.55 -5.69
CA LEU A 91 0.12 13.66 -6.89
C LEU A 91 -0.63 14.30 -8.06
N THR A 92 -1.93 14.07 -8.18
CA THR A 92 -2.77 14.66 -9.22
C THR A 92 -3.42 15.99 -8.81
N ALA A 93 -3.06 16.54 -7.63
CA ALA A 93 -3.68 17.73 -7.05
C ALA A 93 -5.23 17.68 -7.04
N ALA A 94 -5.79 16.50 -6.73
CA ALA A 94 -7.23 16.30 -6.71
C ALA A 94 -7.88 16.92 -5.45
N GLU A 95 -9.11 17.39 -5.60
CA GLU A 95 -9.93 17.85 -4.46
C GLU A 95 -10.13 16.71 -3.46
N GLY A 96 -10.05 17.03 -2.15
CA GLY A 96 -10.18 16.04 -1.08
C GLY A 96 -8.94 15.17 -0.83
N ALA A 97 -7.76 15.55 -1.36
CA ALA A 97 -6.52 14.82 -1.14
C ALA A 97 -6.17 14.66 0.35
N LEU A 98 -6.39 15.69 1.16
CA LEU A 98 -6.13 15.67 2.61
C LEU A 98 -7.04 14.66 3.33
N ASP A 99 -8.33 14.64 3.00
CA ASP A 99 -9.29 13.68 3.54
C ASP A 99 -8.93 12.25 3.16
N MET A 100 -8.58 12.01 1.89
CA MET A 100 -8.18 10.67 1.43
C MET A 100 -6.87 10.20 2.06
N LEU A 101 -5.89 11.08 2.26
CA LEU A 101 -4.68 10.75 3.00
C LEU A 101 -4.98 10.39 4.46
N MET A 102 -5.89 11.12 5.11
CA MET A 102 -6.31 10.83 6.49
C MET A 102 -6.99 9.46 6.59
N VAL A 103 -7.91 9.14 5.67
CA VAL A 103 -8.55 7.82 5.59
C VAL A 103 -7.49 6.73 5.38
N GLY A 104 -6.54 6.96 4.47
CA GLY A 104 -5.39 6.07 4.24
C GLY A 104 -4.58 5.83 5.51
N LEU A 105 -4.19 6.88 6.23
CA LEU A 105 -3.43 6.80 7.47
C LEU A 105 -4.16 6.03 8.57
N LEU A 106 -5.43 6.38 8.83
CA LEU A 106 -6.23 5.70 9.85
C LEU A 106 -6.39 4.21 9.52
N SER A 107 -6.63 3.88 8.24
CA SER A 107 -6.72 2.48 7.81
C SER A 107 -5.41 1.71 7.99
N LEU A 108 -4.25 2.34 7.75
CA LEU A 108 -2.94 1.75 7.97
C LEU A 108 -2.61 1.58 9.46
N ILE A 109 -3.01 2.53 10.31
CA ILE A 109 -2.86 2.41 11.77
C ILE A 109 -3.63 1.20 12.27
N ILE A 110 -4.89 1.04 11.87
CA ILE A 110 -5.72 -0.12 12.24
C ILE A 110 -5.07 -1.42 11.76
N ALA A 111 -4.59 -1.46 10.51
CA ALA A 111 -3.89 -2.62 9.97
C ALA A 111 -2.58 -2.93 10.72
N GLY A 112 -1.81 -1.90 11.08
CA GLY A 112 -0.57 -2.02 11.83
C GLY A 112 -0.80 -2.56 13.24
N LEU A 113 -1.81 -2.06 13.95
CA LEU A 113 -2.22 -2.56 15.27
C LEU A 113 -2.64 -4.04 15.19
N LEU A 114 -3.37 -4.42 14.14
CA LEU A 114 -3.74 -5.81 13.92
C LEU A 114 -2.51 -6.70 13.68
N ILE A 115 -1.56 -6.29 12.85
CA ILE A 115 -0.31 -7.02 12.63
C ILE A 115 0.48 -7.15 13.93
N LEU A 116 0.63 -6.06 14.68
CA LEU A 116 1.36 -6.04 15.95
C LEU A 116 0.74 -7.01 16.96
N TYR A 117 -0.59 -7.01 17.08
CA TYR A 117 -1.32 -7.97 17.92
C TYR A 117 -0.93 -9.41 17.58
N PHE A 118 -0.97 -9.79 16.29
CA PHE A 118 -0.62 -11.14 15.85
C PHE A 118 0.88 -11.46 15.97
N VAL A 119 1.76 -10.50 15.70
CA VAL A 119 3.22 -10.67 15.85
C VAL A 119 3.59 -10.90 17.31
N VAL A 120 3.05 -10.10 18.24
CA VAL A 120 3.36 -10.18 19.67
C VAL A 120 2.79 -11.44 20.30
N ILE A 121 1.55 -11.80 19.97
CA ILE A 121 0.87 -12.94 20.60
C ILE A 121 1.29 -14.28 20.00
N LEU A 122 1.44 -14.35 18.67
CA LEU A 122 1.75 -15.61 17.99
C LEU A 122 3.24 -15.77 17.65
N GLY A 123 4.08 -14.77 17.95
CA GLY A 123 5.53 -14.82 17.72
C GLY A 123 5.93 -15.09 16.26
N THR A 124 5.04 -14.82 15.30
CA THR A 124 5.21 -15.30 13.93
C THR A 124 6.01 -14.30 13.09
N GLY A 125 7.30 -14.58 12.88
CA GLY A 125 8.18 -13.75 12.04
C GLY A 125 7.74 -13.61 10.58
N LYS A 126 6.85 -14.50 10.09
CA LYS A 126 6.26 -14.42 8.74
C LYS A 126 5.41 -13.16 8.50
N LEU A 127 5.02 -12.46 9.57
CA LEU A 127 4.23 -11.24 9.47
C LEU A 127 5.07 -9.96 9.31
N LEU A 128 6.39 -10.06 9.48
CA LEU A 128 7.31 -8.92 9.40
C LEU A 128 7.22 -8.16 8.06
N PRO A 129 7.09 -8.80 6.88
CA PRO A 129 6.95 -8.07 5.62
C PRO A 129 5.73 -7.14 5.58
N TYR A 130 4.62 -7.55 6.18
CA TYR A 130 3.42 -6.71 6.25
C TYR A 130 3.63 -5.52 7.19
N LEU A 131 4.35 -5.70 8.30
CA LEU A 131 4.70 -4.61 9.20
C LEU A 131 5.59 -3.58 8.50
N VAL A 132 6.62 -4.05 7.77
CA VAL A 132 7.49 -3.18 6.96
C VAL A 132 6.67 -2.39 5.95
N ARG A 133 5.72 -3.04 5.26
CA ARG A 133 4.81 -2.35 4.32
C ARG A 133 4.02 -1.24 5.01
N VAL A 134 3.42 -1.51 6.17
CA VAL A 134 2.66 -0.50 6.94
C VAL A 134 3.56 0.67 7.35
N VAL A 135 4.78 0.41 7.79
CA VAL A 135 5.73 1.47 8.17
C VAL A 135 6.11 2.33 6.96
N ILE A 136 6.44 1.71 5.81
CA ILE A 136 6.81 2.44 4.59
C ILE A 136 5.64 3.27 4.08
N LEU A 137 4.48 2.65 3.84
CA LEU A 137 3.31 3.36 3.33
C LEU A 137 2.81 4.40 4.34
N GLY A 138 2.82 4.09 5.63
CA GLY A 138 2.43 5.01 6.70
C GLY A 138 3.37 6.21 6.79
N GLY A 139 4.67 5.98 6.64
CA GLY A 139 5.68 7.05 6.60
C GLY A 139 5.48 7.98 5.41
N ILE A 140 5.28 7.43 4.21
CA ILE A 140 5.04 8.22 2.99
C ILE A 140 3.73 9.00 3.09
N THR A 141 2.63 8.31 3.43
CA THR A 141 1.30 8.93 3.56
C THR A 141 1.30 10.01 4.65
N GLY A 142 1.95 9.73 5.78
CA GLY A 142 2.07 10.65 6.91
C GLY A 142 2.87 11.90 6.55
N TYR A 143 4.00 11.73 5.87
CA TYR A 143 4.79 12.84 5.36
C TYR A 143 3.96 13.75 4.44
N MET A 144 3.25 13.17 3.47
CA MET A 144 2.42 13.95 2.53
C MET A 144 1.27 14.66 3.24
N PHE A 145 0.61 14.00 4.20
CA PHE A 145 -0.44 14.59 5.02
C PHE A 145 0.05 15.81 5.79
N PHE A 146 1.16 15.69 6.53
CA PHE A 146 1.70 16.82 7.29
C PHE A 146 2.23 17.95 6.37
N SER A 147 2.67 17.63 5.16
CA SER A 147 3.09 18.64 4.18
C SER A 147 1.90 19.45 3.65
N LEU A 148 0.80 18.79 3.32
CA LEU A 148 -0.43 19.44 2.84
C LEU A 148 -1.15 20.21 3.95
N TYR A 149 -1.27 19.60 5.14
CA TYR A 149 -1.92 20.23 6.28
C TYR A 149 -1.25 21.56 6.70
N LYS A 150 0.07 21.68 6.52
CA LYS A 150 0.79 22.94 6.78
C LYS A 150 0.56 24.01 5.71
N ALA A 151 0.13 23.63 4.51
CA ALA A 151 -0.05 24.53 3.38
C ALA A 151 -1.45 25.16 3.33
N GLU A 152 -2.44 24.57 4.01
CA GLU A 152 -3.77 25.16 4.16
C GLU A 152 -3.76 26.28 5.24
N PRO A 153 -4.03 27.55 4.89
CA PRO A 153 -4.24 28.59 5.88
C PRO A 153 -5.57 28.33 6.60
N MET A 154 -5.52 28.24 7.94
CA MET A 154 -6.70 28.21 8.81
C MET A 154 -7.52 29.50 8.68
#